data_AF-A0A9P0ZWA4-F1
#
_entry.id   AF-A0A9P0ZWA4-F1
#
_cell.length_a   1.000
_cell.length_b   1.000
_cell.length_c   1.000
_cell.angle_alpha   90.00
_cell.angle_beta   90.00
_cell.angle_gamma   90.00
#
_symmetry.space_group_name_H-M   'P 1'
#
loop_
_entity.id
_entity.type
_entity.pdbx_description
1 polymer ?
#
loop_
_entity_poly.entity_id
_entity_poly.type
_entity_poly.pdbx_seq_one_letter_code
_entity_poly.pdbx_strand_id
1 'polypeptide(L)'
;MKCYRLYKETVGGYANIGATSVDFKNFKRDLKAYLVGVDAQMLIDKLFRKKEICSAFSFEYDVDESDQLTRIFWADPVCIKNYALFGDVVSFDATYETNRYNMVF
;
A
#
# COMPACT_ATOMS: atom_id res chain seq x y z
N MET A 1 11.59 11.85 7.67
CA MET A 1 10.98 11.37 6.42
C MET A 1 11.51 9.96 6.15
N LYS A 2 10.66 8.92 6.03
CA LYS A 2 11.12 7.53 5.82
C LYS A 2 11.93 7.38 4.51
N CYS A 3 11.48 8.04 3.43
CA CYS A 3 12.19 8.01 2.13
C CYS A 3 13.59 8.63 2.17
N TYR A 4 13.79 9.74 2.88
CA TYR A 4 15.11 10.37 3.03
C TYR A 4 16.12 9.47 3.74
N ARG A 5 15.66 8.75 4.78
CA ARG A 5 16.48 7.76 5.48
C ARG A 5 16.78 6.53 4.63
N LEU A 6 15.79 6.04 3.88
CA LEU A 6 15.99 4.91 2.97
C LEU A 6 17.00 5.24 1.88
N TYR A 7 16.87 6.43 1.28
CA TYR A 7 17.76 6.88 0.21
C TYR A 7 19.21 7.10 0.68
N LYS A 8 19.38 7.58 1.93
CA LYS A 8 20.69 7.64 2.58
C LYS A 8 21.40 6.27 2.57
N GLU A 9 20.69 5.19 2.89
CA GLU A 9 21.27 3.84 2.89
C GLU A 9 21.70 3.42 1.47
N THR A 10 20.95 3.81 0.43
CA THR A 10 21.32 3.50 -0.96
C THR A 10 22.52 4.28 -1.49
N VAL A 11 22.77 5.49 -0.98
CA VAL A 11 23.90 6.35 -1.43
C VAL A 11 25.08 6.38 -0.44
N GLY A 12 25.03 5.56 0.60
CA GLY A 12 26.13 5.39 1.56
C GLY A 12 26.32 6.56 2.54
N GLY A 13 25.33 7.42 2.74
CA GLY A 13 25.41 8.50 3.73
C GLY A 13 24.69 9.79 3.34
N TYR A 14 24.43 10.65 4.33
CA TYR A 14 23.67 11.90 4.11
C TYR A 14 24.41 12.91 3.23
N ALA A 15 25.75 12.93 3.29
CA ALA A 15 26.58 13.81 2.46
C ALA A 15 26.44 13.53 0.95
N ASN A 16 26.08 12.29 0.59
CA ASN A 16 25.98 11.84 -0.80
C ASN A 16 24.57 11.98 -1.38
N ILE A 17 23.59 12.46 -0.60
CA ILE A 17 22.20 12.57 -1.07
C ILE A 17 22.01 13.75 -2.03
N GLY A 18 22.81 14.81 -1.90
CA GLY A 18 22.70 16.01 -2.75
C GLY A 18 21.38 16.79 -2.59
N ALA A 19 20.52 16.40 -1.65
CA ALA A 19 19.22 17.01 -1.38
C ALA A 19 18.91 16.95 0.13
N THR A 20 18.08 17.88 0.59
CA THR A 20 17.72 17.99 2.01
C THR A 20 16.48 17.17 2.35
N SER A 21 16.28 16.90 3.64
CA SER A 21 15.04 16.27 4.10
C SER A 21 13.78 17.09 3.79
N VAL A 22 13.92 18.41 3.56
CA VAL A 22 12.85 19.33 3.17
C VAL A 22 12.49 19.14 1.70
N ASP A 23 13.47 18.97 0.82
CA ASP A 23 13.23 18.72 -0.61
C ASP A 23 12.41 17.43 -0.83
N PHE A 24 12.73 16.37 -0.08
CA PHE A 24 11.92 15.15 -0.08
C PHE A 24 10.49 15.38 0.41
N LYS A 25 10.27 16.30 1.36
CA LYS A 25 8.91 16.66 1.82
C LYS A 25 8.16 17.46 0.74
N ASN A 26 8.82 18.43 0.11
CA ASN A 26 8.26 19.23 -0.97
C ASN A 26 7.88 18.33 -2.16
N PHE A 27 8.79 17.46 -2.59
CA PHE A 27 8.53 16.49 -3.64
C PHE A 27 7.34 15.57 -3.33
N LYS A 28 7.25 15.05 -2.09
CA LYS A 28 6.09 14.25 -1.66
C LYS A 28 4.79 15.06 -1.69
N ARG A 29 4.81 16.33 -1.28
CA ARG A 29 3.65 17.21 -1.31
C ARG A 29 3.21 17.45 -2.75
N ASP A 30 4.14 17.77 -3.63
CA ASP A 30 3.87 18.12 -5.02
C ASP A 30 3.40 16.87 -5.80
N LEU A 31 3.99 15.70 -5.54
CA LEU A 31 3.48 14.41 -6.02
C LEU A 31 2.05 14.17 -5.55
N LYS A 32 1.77 14.38 -4.26
CA LYS A 32 0.41 14.21 -3.74
C LYS A 32 -0.58 15.16 -4.41
N ALA A 33 -0.19 16.42 -4.60
CA ALA A 33 -1.00 17.43 -5.28
C ALA A 33 -1.27 17.04 -6.74
N TYR A 34 -0.26 16.50 -7.43
CA TYR A 34 -0.39 15.99 -8.79
C TYR A 34 -1.31 14.77 -8.89
N LEU A 35 -1.31 13.91 -7.86
CA LEU A 35 -2.13 12.70 -7.81
C LEU A 35 -3.56 12.95 -7.35
N VAL A 36 -3.91 14.15 -6.89
CA VAL A 36 -5.29 14.47 -6.48
C VAL A 36 -6.24 14.25 -7.65
N GLY A 37 -7.21 13.35 -7.48
CA GLY A 37 -8.24 13.06 -8.48
C GLY A 37 -7.84 12.00 -9.51
N VAL A 38 -6.59 11.53 -9.52
CA VAL A 38 -6.12 10.44 -10.40
C VAL A 38 -5.68 9.21 -9.59
N ASP A 39 -5.44 9.39 -8.28
CA ASP A 39 -5.02 8.35 -7.35
C ASP A 39 -6.00 7.16 -7.27
N ALA A 40 -7.30 7.44 -7.25
CA ALA A 40 -8.34 6.41 -7.28
C ALA A 40 -8.29 5.57 -8.58
N GLN A 41 -8.21 6.23 -9.74
CA GLN A 41 -8.11 5.53 -11.03
C GLN A 41 -6.83 4.70 -11.12
N MET A 42 -5.69 5.24 -10.70
CA MET A 42 -4.43 4.49 -10.66
C MET A 42 -4.50 3.25 -9.77
N LEU A 43 -5.24 3.30 -8.65
CA LEU A 43 -5.47 2.15 -7.79
C LEU A 43 -6.31 1.08 -8.51
N ILE A 44 -7.39 1.49 -9.16
CA ILE A 44 -8.28 0.61 -9.93
C ILE A 44 -7.51 -0.06 -11.08
N ASP A 45 -6.75 0.70 -11.87
CA ASP A 45 -5.92 0.18 -12.96
C ASP A 45 -4.91 -0.86 -12.47
N LYS A 46 -4.33 -0.63 -11.29
CA LYS A 46 -3.40 -1.58 -10.67
C LYS A 46 -4.10 -2.88 -10.28
N LEU A 47 -5.35 -2.83 -9.83
CA LEU A 47 -6.14 -4.03 -9.50
C LEU A 47 -6.56 -4.79 -10.74
N PHE A 48 -6.96 -4.09 -11.81
CA PHE A 48 -7.18 -4.72 -13.12
C PHE A 48 -5.94 -5.44 -13.61
N ARG A 49 -4.77 -4.80 -13.56
CA ARG A 49 -3.50 -5.45 -13.93
C ARG A 49 -3.19 -6.66 -13.06
N LYS A 50 -3.48 -6.62 -11.76
CA LYS A 50 -3.33 -7.79 -10.88
C LYS A 50 -4.26 -8.94 -11.31
N LYS A 51 -5.50 -8.64 -11.69
CA LYS A 51 -6.47 -9.62 -12.18
C LYS A 51 -6.06 -10.24 -13.51
N GLU A 52 -5.47 -9.46 -14.41
CA GLU A 52 -4.91 -9.95 -15.68
C GLU A 52 -3.73 -10.91 -15.44
N ILE A 53 -2.81 -10.56 -14.54
CA ILE A 53 -1.65 -11.40 -14.21
C ILE A 53 -2.09 -12.66 -13.45
N CYS A 54 -3.10 -12.55 -12.59
CA CYS A 54 -3.58 -13.65 -11.78
C CYS A 54 -5.11 -13.71 -11.83
N SER A 55 -5.65 -14.61 -12.66
CA SER A 55 -7.10 -14.79 -12.82
C SER A 55 -7.81 -15.16 -11.51
N ALA A 56 -7.10 -15.79 -10.56
CA ALA A 56 -7.60 -16.15 -9.24
C ALA A 56 -7.61 -15.00 -8.22
N PHE A 57 -6.99 -13.86 -8.54
CA PHE A 57 -7.14 -12.63 -7.75
C PHE A 57 -8.57 -12.11 -7.95
N SER A 58 -9.21 -11.59 -6.91
CA SER A 58 -10.56 -11.01 -7.03
C SER A 58 -10.59 -9.63 -6.42
N PHE A 59 -11.33 -8.72 -7.04
CA PHE A 59 -11.59 -7.40 -6.49
C PHE A 59 -12.93 -6.86 -7.01
N GLU A 60 -13.55 -6.00 -6.22
CA GLU A 60 -14.75 -5.25 -6.54
C GLU A 60 -14.62 -3.84 -5.98
N TYR A 61 -15.28 -2.88 -6.61
CA TYR A 61 -15.27 -1.48 -6.20
C TYR A 61 -16.57 -0.79 -6.57
N ASP A 62 -16.93 0.24 -5.80
CA ASP A 62 -18.08 1.11 -6.05
C ASP A 62 -17.63 2.56 -6.21
N VAL A 63 -18.29 3.28 -7.10
CA VAL A 63 -18.20 4.74 -7.25
C VAL A 63 -19.53 5.40 -6.85
N ASP A 64 -19.48 6.65 -6.41
CA ASP A 64 -20.69 7.45 -6.16
C ASP A 64 -21.20 8.15 -7.43
N GLU A 65 -22.26 8.95 -7.28
CA GLU A 65 -22.87 9.75 -8.35
C GLU A 65 -21.90 10.80 -8.95
N SER A 66 -20.81 11.12 -8.25
CA SER A 66 -19.76 12.05 -8.68
C SER A 66 -18.52 11.32 -9.22
N ASP A 67 -18.64 10.02 -9.54
CA ASP A 67 -17.57 9.15 -10.05
C ASP A 67 -16.36 9.07 -9.08
N GLN A 68 -16.61 9.23 -7.78
CA GLN A 68 -15.58 9.09 -6.76
C GLN A 68 -15.61 7.69 -6.16
N LEU A 69 -14.44 7.07 -6.05
CA LEU A 69 -14.29 5.76 -5.42
C LEU A 69 -14.74 5.82 -3.95
N THR A 70 -15.75 5.01 -3.60
CA THR A 70 -16.30 4.97 -2.23
C THR A 70 -15.93 3.70 -1.47
N ARG A 71 -15.89 2.56 -2.17
CA ARG A 71 -15.63 1.24 -1.57
C ARG A 71 -14.74 0.43 -2.48
N ILE A 72 -13.88 -0.37 -1.87
CA ILE A 72 -13.01 -1.29 -2.57
C ILE A 72 -12.75 -2.52 -1.71
N PHE A 73 -12.94 -3.69 -2.30
CA PHE A 73 -12.63 -4.97 -1.69
C PHE A 73 -11.73 -5.76 -2.63
N TRP A 74 -10.76 -6.46 -2.07
CA TRP A 74 -9.91 -7.37 -2.85
C TRP A 74 -9.50 -8.56 -2.01
N ALA A 75 -9.25 -9.68 -2.68
CA ALA A 75 -8.75 -10.90 -2.07
C ALA A 75 -7.70 -11.53 -2.98
N ASP A 76 -6.52 -11.77 -2.42
CA ASP A 76 -5.49 -12.55 -3.09
C ASP A 76 -5.90 -14.03 -3.15
N PRO A 77 -5.44 -14.80 -4.17
CA PRO A 77 -5.82 -16.20 -4.34
C PRO A 77 -5.54 -17.07 -3.11
N VAL A 78 -4.47 -16.74 -2.37
CA VAL A 78 -4.10 -17.42 -1.13
C VAL A 78 -5.15 -17.17 -0.05
N CYS A 79 -5.61 -15.93 0.09
CA CYS A 79 -6.67 -15.59 1.05
C CYS A 79 -7.97 -16.33 0.73
N ILE A 80 -8.35 -16.41 -0.55
CA ILE A 80 -9.54 -17.14 -0.99
C ILE A 80 -9.41 -18.64 -0.67
N LYS A 81 -8.25 -19.25 -0.97
CA LYS A 81 -7.99 -20.66 -0.65
C LYS A 81 -7.99 -20.92 0.85
N ASN A 82 -7.36 -20.05 1.63
CA ASN A 82 -7.34 -20.16 3.09
C ASN A 82 -8.75 -20.07 3.66
N TYR A 83 -9.56 -19.12 3.20
CA TYR A 83 -10.96 -19.02 3.62
C TYR A 83 -11.76 -20.27 3.23
N ALA A 84 -11.54 -20.85 2.05
CA ALA A 84 -12.20 -22.09 1.65
C ALA A 84 -11.83 -23.30 2.53
N LEU A 85 -10.62 -23.32 3.10
CA LEU A 85 -10.13 -24.42 3.94
C LEU A 85 -10.47 -24.24 5.42
N PHE A 86 -10.33 -23.02 5.94
CA PHE A 86 -10.46 -22.71 7.36
C PHE A 86 -11.81 -22.06 7.71
N GLY A 87 -12.59 -21.65 6.71
CA GLY A 87 -13.89 -21.02 6.91
C GLY A 87 -13.77 -19.63 7.52
N ASP A 88 -14.56 -19.39 8.57
CA ASP A 88 -14.70 -18.14 9.31
C ASP A 88 -13.57 -17.88 10.31
N VAL A 89 -12.45 -18.61 10.22
CA VAL A 89 -11.28 -18.39 11.07
C VAL A 89 -10.66 -17.03 10.77
N VAL A 90 -10.76 -16.13 11.76
CA VAL A 90 -10.05 -14.86 11.77
C VAL A 90 -8.76 -15.03 12.58
N SER A 91 -7.60 -14.95 11.93
CA SER A 91 -6.31 -14.87 12.61
C SER A 91 -5.87 -13.41 12.71
N PHE A 92 -5.57 -12.98 13.94
CA PHE A 92 -4.98 -11.68 14.20
C PHE A 92 -3.50 -11.84 14.51
N ASP A 93 -2.65 -11.12 13.77
CA ASP A 93 -1.26 -10.97 14.16
C ASP A 93 -1.18 -10.02 15.37
N ALA A 94 -1.10 -10.60 16.57
CA ALA A 94 -0.95 -9.85 17.81
C ALA A 94 0.43 -9.20 17.97
N THR A 95 1.36 -9.42 17.03
CA THR A 95 2.71 -8.84 17.02
C THR A 95 2.83 -7.62 16.09
N TYR A 96 1.81 -7.34 15.28
CA TYR A 96 1.81 -6.21 14.36
C TYR A 96 1.80 -4.89 15.13
N GLU A 97 2.95 -4.21 15.11
CA GLU A 97 3.23 -2.92 15.75
C GLU A 97 3.17 -2.87 17.31
N THR A 98 2.79 -3.95 17.98
CA THR A 98 2.72 -4.04 19.46
C THR A 98 3.98 -4.61 20.12
N ASN A 99 4.92 -5.19 19.37
CA ASN A 99 6.20 -5.61 19.95
C ASN A 99 7.18 -4.45 20.16
N ARG A 100 6.74 -3.41 20.89
CA ARG A 100 7.63 -2.35 21.39
C ARG A 100 8.65 -2.86 22.40
N TYR A 101 8.48 -4.08 22.91
CA TYR A 101 9.24 -4.62 24.04
C TYR A 101 10.06 -5.88 23.73
N ASN A 102 10.19 -6.28 22.46
CA ASN A 102 10.88 -7.52 22.04
C ASN A 102 10.49 -8.76 22.87
N MET A 103 9.22 -8.92 23.22
CA MET A 103 8.76 -10.15 23.87
C MET A 103 8.64 -11.27 22.86
N VAL A 104 9.12 -12.46 23.24
CA VAL A 104 8.97 -13.70 22.49
C VAL A 104 7.63 -14.32 22.92
N PHE A 105 6.70 -14.43 21.99
CA PHE A 105 5.47 -15.22 22.17
C PHE A 105 5.67 -16.61 21.54
#